data_AF-A0A1I1C2E1-F1
#
_entry.id   AF-A0A1I1C2E1-F1
#
_cell.length_a   1.000
_cell.length_b   1.000
_cell.length_c   1.000
_cell.angle_alpha   90.00
_cell.angle_beta   90.00
_cell.angle_gamma   90.00
#
_symmetry.space_group_name_H-M   'P 1'
#
loop_
_entity.id
_entity.type
_entity.pdbx_description
1 polymer ?
#
loop_
_entity_poly.entity_id
_entity_poly.type
_entity_poly.pdbx_seq_one_letter_code
_entity_poly.pdbx_strand_id
1 'polypeptide(L)' 'MRYWEACEAQVTAAEAIEECRKHGVGAVVRDRDGALVDTESGEVIGLPDDYGNFFGGDILCFLGY' A
#
# COMPACT_ATOMS: atom_id res chain seq x y z
N MET A 1 16.23 3.80 0.24
CA MET A 1 15.38 4.74 -0.52
C MET A 1 15.19 5.98 0.35
N ARG A 2 15.25 7.19 -0.22
CA ARG A 2 14.96 8.44 0.53
C ARG A 2 13.43 8.62 0.63
N TYR A 3 12.95 9.33 1.65
CA TYR A 3 11.51 9.51 1.91
C TYR A 3 10.73 10.03 0.70
N TRP A 4 11.23 11.05 0.02
CA TRP A 4 10.58 11.63 -1.16
C TRP A 4 10.52 10.68 -2.37
N GLU A 5 11.52 9.81 -2.53
CA GLU A 5 11.53 8.78 -3.57
C GLU A 5 10.43 7.73 -3.32
N ALA A 6 10.19 7.41 -2.04
CA ALA A 6 9.16 6.45 -1.65
C ALA A 6 7.74 7.02 -1.81
N CYS A 7 7.54 8.33 -1.59
CA CYS A 7 6.25 8.97 -1.84
C CYS A 7 5.85 8.97 -3.33
N GLU A 8 6.80 9.18 -4.24
CA GLU A 8 6.54 9.24 -5.69
C GLU A 8 6.63 7.88 -6.38
N ALA A 9 7.04 6.83 -5.67
CA ALA A 9 7.20 5.50 -6.24
C ALA A 9 5.86 4.87 -6.61
N GLN A 10 5.83 4.24 -7.77
CA GLN A 10 4.83 3.21 -8.07
C GLN A 10 5.37 1.88 -7.54
N VAL A 11 4.62 1.26 -6.64
CA VAL A 11 5.00 0.00 -5.99
C VAL A 11 3.99 -1.09 -6.30
N THR A 12 4.46 -2.30 -6.49
CA THR A 12 3.58 -3.44 -6.70
C THR A 12 2.80 -3.78 -5.43
N ALA A 13 1.69 -4.51 -5.57
CA ALA A 13 0.94 -5.04 -4.42
C ALA A 13 1.85 -5.79 -3.42
N ALA A 14 2.77 -6.60 -3.94
CA ALA A 14 3.69 -7.38 -3.12
C ALA A 14 4.64 -6.50 -2.30
N GLU A 15 5.17 -5.44 -2.91
CA GLU A 15 6.04 -4.47 -2.22
C GLU A 15 5.27 -3.66 -1.18
N ALA A 16 4.04 -3.26 -1.50
CA ALA A 16 3.18 -2.55 -0.56
C ALA A 16 2.83 -3.41 0.66
N ILE A 17 2.43 -4.67 0.44
CA ILE A 17 2.17 -5.64 1.52
C ILE A 17 3.41 -5.89 2.36
N GLU A 18 4.57 -6.02 1.71
CA GLU A 18 5.85 -6.19 2.40
C GLU A 18 6.16 -5.01 3.30
N GLU A 19 5.93 -3.79 2.82
CA GLU A 19 6.17 -2.58 3.59
C GLU A 19 5.21 -2.47 4.76
N CYS A 20 3.90 -2.66 4.56
CA CYS A 20 2.91 -2.71 5.63
C CYS A 20 3.33 -3.73 6.72
N ARG A 21 3.78 -4.91 6.31
CA ARG A 21 4.22 -5.97 7.22
C ARG A 21 5.42 -5.55 8.09
N LYS A 22 6.39 -4.79 7.56
CA LYS A 22 7.52 -4.28 8.34
C LYS A 22 7.09 -3.32 9.44
N HIS A 23 5.97 -2.62 9.23
CA HIS A 23 5.36 -1.70 10.19
C HIS A 23 4.28 -2.35 11.06
N GLY A 24 4.13 -3.68 10.99
CA GLY A 24 3.16 -4.43 11.79
C GLY A 24 1.72 -4.35 11.30
N VAL A 25 1.49 -3.85 10.07
CA VAL A 25 0.17 -3.79 9.44
C VAL A 25 0.00 -5.00 8.53
N GLY A 26 -1.07 -5.77 8.73
CA GLY A 26 -1.42 -6.88 7.84
C GLY A 26 -2.22 -6.37 6.65
N ALA A 27 -1.64 -6.34 5.44
CA ALA A 27 -2.35 -5.87 4.24
C ALA A 27 -2.64 -7.02 3.25
N VAL A 28 -3.78 -6.95 2.56
CA VAL A 28 -4.16 -7.88 1.47
C VAL A 28 -4.79 -7.13 0.30
N VAL A 29 -4.70 -7.72 -0.89
CA VAL A 29 -5.42 -7.23 -2.06
C VAL A 29 -6.86 -7.75 -2.02
N ARG A 30 -7.83 -6.84 -2.15
CA ARG A 30 -9.25 -7.18 -2.21
C ARG A 30 -9.64 -7.64 -3.62
N ASP A 31 -10.18 -8.85 -3.74
CA ASP A 31 -10.55 -9.46 -5.03
C ASP A 31 -11.56 -8.66 -5.87
N ARG A 32 -12.39 -7.82 -5.24
CA ARG A 32 -13.47 -7.11 -5.93
C ARG A 32 -12.97 -6.01 -6.87
N ASP A 33 -11.94 -5.28 -6.44
CA ASP A 33 -11.47 -4.05 -7.07
C ASP A 33 -9.95 -3.87 -7.01
N GLY A 34 -9.22 -4.87 -6.51
CA GLY A 34 -7.78 -4.82 -6.38
C GLY A 34 -7.26 -3.86 -5.31
N ALA A 35 -8.15 -3.29 -4.48
CA ALA A 35 -7.73 -2.35 -3.44
C ALA A 35 -6.82 -3.03 -2.40
N LEU A 36 -5.78 -2.34 -1.96
CA LEU A 36 -4.98 -2.77 -0.83
C LEU A 36 -5.73 -2.40 0.44
N VAL A 37 -6.02 -3.37 1.29
CA VAL A 37 -6.80 -3.21 2.51
C VAL A 37 -6.06 -3.77 3.71
N ASP A 38 -6.17 -3.08 4.83
CA ASP A 38 -5.75 -3.59 6.12
C ASP A 38 -6.69 -4.70 6.58
N THR A 39 -6.12 -5.80 7.04
CA THR A 39 -6.83 -7.00 7.48
C THR A 39 -7.38 -6.89 8.89
N GLU A 40 -6.80 -6.02 9.72
CA GLU A 40 -7.26 -5.84 11.10
C GLU A 40 -8.45 -4.86 11.17
N SER A 41 -8.33 -3.70 10.53
CA SER A 41 -9.37 -2.65 10.53
C SER A 41 -10.37 -2.77 9.37
N GLY A 42 -9.97 -3.38 8.25
CA GLY A 42 -10.74 -3.35 7.00
C GLY A 42 -10.63 -2.04 6.22
N GLU A 43 -9.76 -1.10 6.65
CA GLU A 43 -9.54 0.18 5.97
C GLU A 43 -8.82 0.00 4.63
N VAL A 44 -9.15 0.87 3.67
CA VAL A 44 -8.48 0.90 2.37
C VAL A 44 -7.18 1.71 2.51
N ILE A 45 -6.07 1.04 2.27
CA ILE A 45 -4.72 1.63 2.28
C ILE A 45 -4.47 2.38 0.97
N GLY A 46 -4.88 1.81 -0.16
CA GLY A 46 -4.68 2.42 -1.47
C GLY A 46 -5.45 1.71 -2.58
N LEU A 47 -5.69 2.43 -3.67
CA LEU A 47 -6.28 1.88 -4.90
C LEU A 47 -5.18 1.63 -5.93
N PRO A 48 -5.27 0.51 -6.69
CA PRO A 48 -4.33 0.27 -7.76
C PRO A 48 -4.58 1.22 -8.93
N ASP A 49 -3.53 1.52 -9.68
CA ASP A 49 -3.61 2.13 -11.00
C ASP A 49 -4.06 1.10 -12.07
N ASP A 50 -4.19 1.55 -13.31
CA ASP A 50 -4.57 0.69 -14.44
C ASP A 50 -3.58 -0.47 -14.72
N TYR A 51 -2.40 -0.43 -14.11
CA TYR A 51 -1.34 -1.44 -14.21
C TYR A 51 -1.24 -2.33 -12.97
N GLY A 52 -2.07 -2.12 -11.94
CA GLY A 52 -2.08 -2.89 -10.70
C GLY A 52 -1.03 -2.45 -9.66
N ASN A 53 -0.42 -1.27 -9.84
CA ASN A 53 0.53 -0.68 -8.91
C ASN A 53 -0.15 0.33 -7.98
N PHE A 54 0.50 0.60 -6.86
CA PHE A 54 0.02 1.50 -5.82
C PHE A 54 0.96 2.69 -5.72
N PHE A 55 0.37 3.83 -5.39
CA PHE A 55 1.14 5.02 -5.08
C PHE A 55 1.79 4.86 -3.70
N GLY A 56 3.11 4.91 -3.63
CA GLY A 56 3.86 4.79 -2.37
C GLY A 56 3.45 5.82 -1.33
N GLY A 57 3.03 7.02 -1.77
CA GLY A 57 2.47 8.05 -0.91
C GLY A 57 1.20 7.61 -0.15
N ASP A 58 0.31 6.83 -0.78
CA ASP A 58 -0.92 6.36 -0.11
C ASP A 58 -0.59 5.40 1.04
N ILE A 59 0.35 4.49 0.80
CA ILE A 59 0.83 3.51 1.77
C ILE A 59 1.54 4.21 2.93
N LEU A 60 2.44 5.16 2.64
CA LEU A 60 3.14 5.92 3.67
C LEU A 60 2.19 6.79 4.49
N CYS A 61 1.20 7.41 3.84
CA CYS A 61 0.20 8.23 4.52
C CYS A 61 -0.63 7.38 5.49
N PHE A 62 -1.05 6.17 5.08
CA PHE A 62 -1.74 5.23 5.97
C PHE A 62 -0.87 4.82 7.17
N LEU A 63 0.42 4.60 6.96
CA LEU A 63 1.38 4.25 8.00
C LEU A 63 1.76 5.43 8.93
N GLY A 64 1.31 6.65 8.61
CA GLY A 64 1.51 7.84 9.45
C GLY A 64 2.83 8.59 9.20
N TYR A 65 3.39 8.48 7.99
CA TYR A 65 4.60 9.17 7.55
C TYR A 65 4.36 10.46 6.75
#